data_AF-A0A8T5E7V1-F1
#
_entry.id   AF-A0A8T5E7V1-F1
#
_cell.length_a   1.000
_cell.length_b   1.000
_cell.length_c   1.000
_cell.angle_alpha   90.00
_cell.angle_beta   90.00
_cell.angle_gamma   90.00
#
_symmetry.space_group_name_H-M   'P 1'
#
loop_
_entity.id
_entity.type
_entity.pdbx_description
1 polymer ?
#
loop_
_entity_poly.entity_id
_entity_poly.type
_entity_poly.pdbx_seq_one_letter_code
_entity_poly.pdbx_strand_id
1 'polypeptide(L)'
;QKFFEKQEINLEKLKKKGNLVHLELKALIGKRDVVGVKLLKAFGFLEKELEPFGLKFSEWDWGQKRKADFYFVVKNKELPEFEVRSGPPLKLKDYVKDFKKKNKNTFTKNGKIFAKIKVKHRKLSSFVKNSVNDDYFKEKVKEVVKINV
;
A
#
# COMPACT_ATOMS: atom_id res chain seq x y z
N GLN A 1 -27.94 14.22 21.20
CA GLN A 1 -26.97 13.19 20.76
C GLN A 1 -26.93 13.23 19.23
N LYS A 2 -25.80 13.57 18.61
CA LYS A 2 -25.68 13.75 17.14
C LYS A 2 -24.96 12.53 16.55
N PHE A 3 -25.73 11.58 16.03
CA PHE A 3 -25.22 10.30 15.50
C PHE A 3 -25.00 10.30 13.97
N PHE A 4 -25.36 11.38 13.27
CA PHE A 4 -25.45 11.42 11.80
C PHE A 4 -24.75 12.64 11.18
N GLU A 5 -23.67 13.13 11.79
CA GLU A 5 -22.87 14.20 11.18
C GLU A 5 -21.67 13.58 10.45
N LYS A 6 -21.54 13.90 9.15
CA LYS A 6 -20.36 13.52 8.35
C LYS A 6 -19.14 14.12 9.04
N GLN A 7 -18.25 13.26 9.56
CA GLN A 7 -17.00 13.73 10.12
C GLN A 7 -16.11 14.21 8.97
N GLU A 8 -15.84 15.50 8.92
CA GLU A 8 -14.90 16.04 7.94
C GLU A 8 -13.49 15.52 8.23
N ILE A 9 -12.82 15.04 7.18
CA ILE A 9 -11.44 14.58 7.24
C ILE A 9 -10.55 15.80 7.47
N ASN A 10 -10.14 16.02 8.72
CA ASN A 10 -9.27 17.12 9.06
C ASN A 10 -7.80 16.74 8.83
N LEU A 11 -7.25 17.22 7.71
CA LEU A 11 -5.87 17.01 7.27
C LEU A 11 -4.83 17.40 8.34
N GLU A 12 -5.08 18.45 9.12
CA GLU A 12 -4.14 18.94 10.14
C GLU A 12 -4.04 17.96 11.32
N LYS A 13 -5.15 17.34 11.71
CA LYS A 13 -5.16 16.29 12.75
C LYS A 13 -4.44 15.04 12.27
N LEU A 14 -4.55 14.69 10.99
CA LEU A 14 -3.88 13.53 10.40
C LEU A 14 -2.37 13.73 10.29
N LYS A 15 -1.91 14.93 9.88
CA LYS A 15 -0.49 15.29 9.86
C LYS A 15 0.17 15.20 11.25
N LYS A 16 -0.58 15.49 12.32
CA LYS A 16 -0.07 15.35 13.71
C LYS A 16 0.08 13.89 14.17
N LYS A 17 -0.58 12.93 13.52
CA LYS A 17 -0.56 11.50 13.93
C LYS A 17 0.61 10.70 13.33
N GLY A 18 1.25 11.21 12.28
CA GLY A 18 2.34 10.54 11.58
C GLY A 18 2.58 11.11 10.18
N ASN A 19 3.08 10.25 9.29
CA ASN A 19 3.40 10.65 7.92
C ASN A 19 2.16 10.47 7.06
N LEU A 20 1.61 11.59 6.57
CA LEU A 20 0.41 11.60 5.76
C LEU A 20 0.77 11.41 4.29
N VAL A 21 0.13 10.41 3.67
CA VAL A 21 0.06 10.21 2.23
C VAL A 21 -1.35 10.59 1.80
N HIS A 22 -1.47 11.58 0.91
CA HIS A 22 -2.73 11.99 0.30
C HIS A 22 -2.64 11.86 -1.21
N LEU A 23 -3.60 11.13 -1.79
CA LEU A 23 -3.71 10.89 -3.22
C LEU A 23 -5.03 11.45 -3.72
N GLU A 24 -4.96 12.39 -4.65
CA GLU A 24 -6.13 12.90 -5.38
C GLU A 24 -6.25 12.12 -6.69
N LEU A 25 -7.40 11.49 -6.89
CA LEU A 25 -7.66 10.55 -7.97
C LEU A 25 -8.90 10.95 -8.76
N LYS A 26 -8.90 10.60 -10.04
CA LYS A 26 -10.05 10.70 -10.92
C LYS A 26 -10.63 9.31 -11.14
N ALA A 27 -11.90 9.15 -10.81
CA ALA A 27 -12.61 7.89 -10.98
C ALA A 27 -12.89 7.60 -12.46
N LEU A 28 -13.01 6.31 -12.80
CA LEU A 28 -13.41 5.86 -14.14
C LEU A 28 -14.82 6.33 -14.49
N ILE A 29 -15.10 6.39 -15.79
CA ILE A 29 -16.45 6.70 -16.29
C ILE A 29 -17.25 5.40 -16.26
N GLY A 30 -18.39 5.39 -15.57
CA GLY A 30 -19.24 4.22 -15.48
C GLY A 30 -20.33 4.35 -14.43
N LYS A 31 -21.05 3.25 -14.19
CA LYS A 31 -22.06 3.14 -13.14
C LYS A 31 -21.42 3.36 -11.77
N ARG A 32 -22.10 4.10 -10.89
CA ARG A 32 -21.61 4.48 -9.56
C ARG A 32 -21.14 3.26 -8.77
N ASP A 33 -21.93 2.19 -8.72
CA ASP A 33 -21.59 1.00 -7.92
C ASP A 33 -20.33 0.29 -8.44
N VAL A 34 -20.21 0.17 -9.76
CA VAL A 34 -19.04 -0.46 -10.41
C VAL A 34 -17.77 0.36 -10.15
N VAL A 35 -17.86 1.68 -10.27
CA VAL A 35 -16.73 2.59 -10.03
C VAL A 35 -16.35 2.61 -8.55
N GLY A 36 -17.33 2.62 -7.65
CA GLY A 36 -17.09 2.57 -6.20
C GLY A 36 -16.32 1.32 -5.78
N VAL A 37 -16.71 0.15 -6.29
CA VAL A 37 -15.99 -1.12 -6.00
C VAL A 37 -14.57 -1.09 -6.56
N LYS A 38 -14.35 -0.51 -7.74
CA LYS A 38 -12.99 -0.38 -8.31
C LYS A 38 -12.10 0.53 -7.45
N LEU A 39 -12.63 1.67 -7.00
CA LEU A 39 -11.91 2.57 -6.09
C LEU A 39 -11.60 1.90 -4.76
N LEU A 40 -12.55 1.18 -4.18
CA LEU A 40 -12.34 0.42 -2.94
C LEU A 40 -11.24 -0.64 -3.10
N LYS A 41 -11.18 -1.33 -4.24
CA LYS A 41 -10.10 -2.28 -4.55
C LYS A 41 -8.74 -1.60 -4.70
N ALA A 42 -8.71 -0.41 -5.32
CA ALA A 42 -7.48 0.38 -5.45
C ALA A 42 -7.00 0.88 -4.08
N PHE A 43 -7.92 1.33 -3.23
CA PHE A 43 -7.66 1.75 -1.86
C PHE A 43 -7.10 0.60 -1.01
N GLY A 44 -7.78 -0.56 -1.00
CA GLY A 44 -7.33 -1.73 -0.25
C GLY A 44 -6.02 -2.32 -0.77
N PHE A 45 -5.70 -2.14 -2.05
CA PHE A 45 -4.37 -2.47 -2.59
C PHE A 45 -3.29 -1.58 -1.96
N LEU A 46 -3.48 -0.26 -1.97
CA LEU A 46 -2.53 0.67 -1.34
C LEU A 46 -2.43 0.46 0.17
N GLU A 47 -3.53 0.11 0.83
CA GLU A 47 -3.55 -0.21 2.25
C GLU A 47 -2.57 -1.35 2.59
N LYS A 48 -2.63 -2.44 1.83
CA LYS A 48 -1.71 -3.58 1.96
C LYS A 48 -0.27 -3.21 1.63
N GLU A 49 -0.07 -2.44 0.56
CA GLU A 49 1.26 -1.98 0.16
C GLU A 49 1.90 -1.06 1.23
N LEU A 50 1.09 -0.29 1.97
CA LEU A 50 1.54 0.61 3.03
C LEU A 50 1.63 -0.03 4.41
N GLU A 51 1.12 -1.24 4.59
CA GLU A 51 1.20 -2.01 5.85
C GLU A 51 2.63 -2.11 6.41
N PRO A 52 3.68 -2.40 5.62
CA PRO A 52 5.07 -2.47 6.10
C PRO A 52 5.59 -1.15 6.70
N PHE A 53 5.03 -0.01 6.31
CA PHE A 53 5.38 1.30 6.88
C PHE A 53 4.70 1.56 8.24
N GLY A 54 3.89 0.61 8.72
CA GLY A 54 3.13 0.73 9.96
C GLY A 54 1.94 1.67 9.77
N LEU A 55 1.00 1.26 8.91
CA LEU A 55 -0.25 1.98 8.68
C LEU A 55 -1.00 2.16 10.01
N LYS A 56 -1.26 3.40 10.38
CA LYS A 56 -2.00 3.79 11.60
C LYS A 56 -3.45 4.16 11.30
N PHE A 57 -3.69 4.75 10.14
CA PHE A 57 -4.98 5.25 9.75
C PHE A 57 -5.08 5.22 8.23
N SER A 58 -6.20 4.79 7.72
CA SER A 58 -6.54 4.76 6.31
C SER A 58 -7.96 5.30 6.21
N GLU A 59 -8.19 6.26 5.32
CA GLU A 59 -9.54 6.67 4.98
C GLU A 59 -9.62 7.19 3.55
N TRP A 60 -10.79 7.11 2.95
CA TRP A 60 -11.05 7.66 1.62
C TRP A 60 -12.35 8.44 1.56
N ASP A 61 -12.38 9.49 0.74
CA ASP A 61 -13.62 10.17 0.39
C ASP A 61 -13.83 10.08 -1.12
N TRP A 62 -15.03 9.67 -1.52
CA TRP A 62 -15.44 9.70 -2.91
C TRP A 62 -16.53 10.74 -3.08
N GLY A 63 -16.08 11.96 -3.42
CA GLY A 63 -16.94 13.12 -3.56
C GLY A 63 -17.74 13.14 -4.87
N GLN A 64 -18.56 14.18 -5.00
CA GLN A 64 -19.26 14.46 -6.25
C GLN A 64 -18.26 14.88 -7.35
N LYS A 65 -18.61 14.67 -8.62
CA LYS A 65 -17.78 14.98 -9.81
C LYS A 65 -16.58 14.06 -10.09
N ARG A 66 -16.67 12.77 -9.70
CA ARG A 66 -15.68 11.72 -10.04
C ARG A 66 -14.29 11.97 -9.47
N LYS A 67 -14.18 12.75 -8.39
CA LYS A 67 -12.94 12.92 -7.62
C LYS A 67 -12.96 12.01 -6.41
N ALA A 68 -11.88 11.28 -6.19
CA ALA A 68 -11.70 10.45 -5.02
C ALA A 68 -10.39 10.84 -4.35
N ASP A 69 -10.42 10.92 -3.02
CA ASP A 69 -9.30 11.30 -2.20
C ASP A 69 -8.97 10.13 -1.27
N PHE A 70 -7.74 9.63 -1.33
CA PHE A 70 -7.26 8.61 -0.42
C PHE A 70 -6.28 9.21 0.57
N TYR A 71 -6.48 8.93 1.85
CA TYR A 71 -5.69 9.40 2.97
C TYR A 71 -5.11 8.22 3.73
N PHE A 72 -3.79 8.16 3.86
CA PHE A 72 -3.11 7.15 4.67
C PHE A 72 -2.15 7.83 5.62
N VAL A 73 -2.12 7.40 6.88
CA VAL A 73 -1.15 7.84 7.87
C VAL A 73 -0.30 6.64 8.27
N VAL A 74 1.00 6.73 8.01
CA VAL A 74 1.95 5.67 8.35
C VAL A 74 2.91 6.13 9.44
N LYS A 75 3.39 5.18 10.25
CA LYS A 75 4.33 5.44 11.33
C LYS A 75 5.72 5.80 10.81
N ASN A 76 6.21 5.05 9.82
CA ASN A 76 7.58 5.15 9.32
C ASN A 76 7.60 5.80 7.93
N LYS A 77 8.58 6.67 7.65
CA LYS A 77 8.82 7.21 6.29
C LYS A 77 9.73 6.31 5.45
N GLU A 78 10.51 5.46 6.10
CA GLU A 78 11.51 4.63 5.45
C GLU A 78 11.44 3.19 5.95
N LEU A 79 11.51 2.25 5.01
CA LEU A 79 11.65 0.82 5.29
C LEU A 79 13.11 0.44 5.56
N PRO A 80 13.34 -0.64 6.33
CA PRO A 80 14.66 -1.22 6.49
C PRO A 80 15.25 -1.59 5.12
N GLU A 81 16.58 -1.58 5.03
CA GLU A 81 17.26 -1.86 3.77
C GLU A 81 17.01 -3.28 3.26
N PHE A 82 16.79 -4.22 4.18
CA PHE A 82 16.55 -5.61 3.90
C PHE A 82 15.24 -6.07 4.52
N GLU A 83 14.43 -6.75 3.71
CA GLU A 83 13.28 -7.50 4.16
C GLU A 83 13.66 -8.98 4.30
N VAL A 84 13.18 -9.61 5.36
CA VAL A 84 13.38 -11.05 5.60
C VAL A 84 12.15 -11.79 5.09
N ARG A 85 12.28 -12.44 3.94
CA ARG A 85 11.21 -13.26 3.36
C ARG A 85 11.31 -14.69 3.87
N SER A 86 10.23 -15.20 4.45
CA SER A 86 10.14 -16.61 4.84
C SER A 86 9.91 -17.50 3.62
N GLY A 87 10.58 -18.64 3.61
CA GLY A 87 10.49 -19.66 2.56
C GLY A 87 10.01 -21.01 3.12
N PRO A 88 10.08 -22.06 2.29
CA PRO A 88 9.59 -23.39 2.65
C PRO A 88 10.40 -24.04 3.80
N PRO A 89 9.81 -25.03 4.49
CA PRO A 89 10.55 -25.88 5.42
C PRO A 89 11.69 -26.61 4.74
N LEU A 90 12.80 -26.82 5.46
CA LEU A 90 14.00 -27.50 4.96
C LEU A 90 13.75 -28.95 4.52
N LYS A 91 12.67 -29.57 5.00
CA LYS A 91 12.24 -30.93 4.62
C LYS A 91 11.88 -31.01 3.12
N LEU A 92 11.39 -29.92 2.53
CA LEU A 92 10.95 -29.83 1.15
C LEU A 92 12.11 -29.44 0.22
N LYS A 93 13.06 -30.37 0.02
CA LYS A 93 14.35 -30.11 -0.66
C LYS A 93 14.22 -29.46 -2.04
N ASP A 94 13.23 -29.86 -2.84
CA ASP A 94 13.05 -29.32 -4.20
C ASP A 94 12.58 -27.87 -4.17
N TYR A 95 11.60 -27.56 -3.32
CA TYR A 95 11.14 -26.18 -3.10
C TYR A 95 12.21 -25.28 -2.48
N VAL A 96 13.09 -25.84 -1.64
CA VAL A 96 14.25 -25.13 -1.08
C VAL A 96 15.26 -24.79 -2.19
N LYS A 97 15.52 -25.71 -3.13
CA LYS A 97 16.41 -25.44 -4.27
C LYS A 97 15.85 -24.32 -5.15
N ASP A 98 14.56 -24.33 -5.46
CA ASP A 98 13.93 -23.28 -6.25
C ASP A 98 13.94 -21.92 -5.53
N PHE A 99 13.71 -21.93 -4.21
CA PHE A 99 13.79 -20.72 -3.40
C PHE A 99 15.19 -20.11 -3.40
N LYS A 100 16.24 -20.94 -3.33
CA LYS A 100 17.65 -20.51 -3.44
C LYS A 100 18.02 -20.01 -4.83
N LYS A 101 17.48 -20.60 -5.90
CA LYS A 101 17.69 -20.12 -7.28
C LYS A 101 17.10 -18.72 -7.47
N LYS A 102 15.90 -18.47 -6.93
CA LYS A 102 15.22 -17.18 -7.04
C LYS A 102 15.81 -16.09 -6.14
N ASN A 103 16.37 -16.46 -4.98
CA ASN A 103 16.87 -15.51 -3.99
C ASN A 103 18.35 -15.78 -3.69
N LYS A 104 19.24 -14.87 -4.07
CA LYS A 104 20.71 -15.05 -3.92
C LYS A 104 21.16 -15.11 -2.45
N ASN A 105 20.59 -14.28 -1.58
CA ASN A 105 20.97 -14.18 -0.16
C ASN A 105 20.00 -14.95 0.72
N THR A 106 20.24 -16.24 0.96
CA THR A 106 19.40 -17.10 1.83
C THR A 106 20.11 -17.53 3.10
N PHE A 107 19.37 -17.69 4.19
CA PHE A 107 19.85 -18.23 5.46
C PHE A 107 18.80 -19.16 6.05
N THR A 108 19.20 -20.07 6.93
CA THR A 108 18.31 -21.05 7.55
C THR A 108 18.12 -20.74 9.03
N LYS A 109 16.87 -20.70 9.50
CA LYS A 109 16.54 -20.48 10.91
C LYS A 109 15.37 -21.38 11.30
N ASN A 110 15.45 -22.06 12.45
CA ASN A 110 14.37 -22.90 13.00
C ASN A 110 13.74 -23.89 11.98
N GLY A 111 14.55 -24.59 11.19
CA GLY A 111 14.04 -25.59 10.25
C GLY A 111 13.40 -25.02 8.96
N LYS A 112 13.43 -23.70 8.75
CA LYS A 112 12.91 -23.01 7.54
C LYS A 112 14.03 -22.23 6.84
N ILE A 113 13.90 -22.08 5.52
CA ILE A 113 14.76 -21.17 4.75
C ILE A 113 14.17 -19.76 4.74
N PHE A 114 15.03 -18.76 4.80
CA PHE A 114 14.71 -17.34 4.72
C PHE A 114 15.60 -16.67 3.68
N ALA A 115 15.13 -15.59 3.08
CA ALA A 115 15.92 -14.75 2.17
C ALA A 115 16.00 -13.32 2.71
N LYS A 116 17.19 -12.70 2.64
CA LYS A 116 17.35 -11.25 2.81
C LYS A 116 17.22 -10.59 1.44
N ILE A 117 16.12 -9.88 1.21
CA ILE A 117 15.83 -9.20 -0.04
C ILE A 117 16.06 -7.71 0.16
N LYS A 118 16.82 -7.07 -0.73
CA LYS A 118 17.02 -5.62 -0.68
C LYS A 118 15.72 -4.91 -1.11
N VAL A 119 15.22 -4.02 -0.26
CA VAL A 119 14.00 -3.25 -0.56
C VAL A 119 14.31 -2.22 -1.64
N LYS A 120 13.64 -2.31 -2.79
CA LYS A 120 13.87 -1.43 -3.95
C LYS A 120 13.51 0.03 -3.65
N HIS A 121 12.39 0.27 -2.97
CA HIS A 121 11.88 1.60 -2.65
C HIS A 121 11.75 1.75 -1.13
N ARG A 122 12.82 2.21 -0.49
CA ARG A 122 12.82 2.41 0.97
C ARG A 122 11.98 3.59 1.40
N LYS A 123 12.01 4.68 0.62
CA LYS A 123 11.31 5.94 0.94
C LYS A 123 9.83 5.85 0.57
N LEU A 124 8.98 6.29 1.48
CA LEU A 124 7.52 6.33 1.32
C LEU A 124 7.09 7.03 0.02
N SER A 125 7.72 8.16 -0.33
CA SER A 125 7.40 8.90 -1.56
C SER A 125 7.72 8.10 -2.82
N SER A 126 8.87 7.43 -2.87
CA SER A 126 9.25 6.55 -3.99
C SER A 126 8.36 5.31 -4.05
N PHE A 127 8.00 4.76 -2.90
CA PHE A 127 7.16 3.58 -2.79
C PHE A 127 5.74 3.87 -3.28
N VAL A 128 5.10 4.94 -2.80
CA VAL A 128 3.76 5.36 -3.25
C VAL A 128 3.74 5.63 -4.76
N LYS A 129 4.75 6.32 -5.29
CA LYS A 129 4.86 6.55 -6.75
C LYS A 129 4.97 5.25 -7.54
N ASN A 130 5.63 4.23 -6.98
CA ASN A 130 5.74 2.93 -7.62
C ASN A 130 4.40 2.17 -7.53
N SER A 131 3.75 2.12 -6.37
CA SER A 131 2.46 1.43 -6.18
C SER A 131 1.34 2.04 -7.04
N VAL A 132 1.33 3.36 -7.22
CA VAL A 132 0.39 4.04 -8.13
C VAL A 132 0.69 3.73 -9.61
N ASN A 133 1.95 3.40 -9.92
CA ASN A 133 2.35 3.03 -11.28
C ASN A 133 2.08 1.57 -11.63
N ASP A 134 1.70 0.76 -10.65
CA ASP A 134 1.36 -0.65 -10.85
C ASP A 134 0.14 -0.79 -11.79
N ASP A 135 0.22 -1.77 -12.69
CA ASP A 135 -0.83 -2.02 -13.68
C ASP A 135 -2.17 -2.32 -13.01
N TYR A 136 -2.15 -3.01 -11.86
CA TYR A 136 -3.35 -3.29 -11.09
C TYR A 136 -4.02 -2.00 -10.62
N PHE A 137 -3.25 -1.02 -10.15
CA PHE A 137 -3.79 0.25 -9.68
C PHE A 137 -4.35 1.09 -10.84
N LYS A 138 -3.59 1.19 -11.93
CA LYS A 138 -3.97 1.94 -13.14
C LYS A 138 -5.24 1.41 -13.81
N GLU A 139 -5.50 0.11 -13.72
CA GLU A 139 -6.71 -0.50 -14.30
C GLU A 139 -7.99 -0.09 -13.53
N LYS A 140 -7.87 0.27 -12.24
CA LYS A 140 -9.02 0.58 -11.38
C LYS A 140 -9.33 2.07 -11.28
N VAL A 141 -8.38 2.94 -11.60
CA VAL A 141 -8.49 4.40 -11.48
C VAL A 141 -8.22 5.04 -12.83
N LYS A 142 -8.90 6.14 -13.18
CA LYS A 142 -8.67 6.79 -14.48
C LYS A 142 -7.32 7.47 -14.52
N GLU A 143 -7.01 8.23 -13.47
CA GLU A 143 -5.86 9.12 -13.42
C GLU A 143 -5.57 9.49 -11.95
N VAL A 144 -4.29 9.71 -11.65
CA VAL A 144 -3.85 10.30 -10.38
C VAL A 144 -3.53 11.77 -10.64
N VAL A 145 -4.32 12.65 -10.04
CA VAL A 145 -4.22 14.10 -10.23
C VAL A 145 -3.09 14.67 -9.38
N LYS A 146 -2.96 14.21 -8.12
CA LYS A 146 -2.00 14.75 -7.18
C LYS A 146 -1.53 13.69 -6.19
N ILE A 147 -0.25 13.75 -5.82
CA ILE A 147 0.37 12.91 -4.80
C ILE A 147 1.07 13.82 -3.80
N ASN A 148 0.61 13.83 -2.55
CA ASN A 148 1.22 14.56 -1.43
C ASN A 148 1.74 13.54 -0.40
N VAL A 149 3.04 13.59 -0.09
CA VAL A 149 3.73 12.70 0.88
C VAL A 149 4.71 13.50 1.72
#